data_AF-A0A9X2JJP8-F1
#
_entry.id   AF-A0A9X2JJP8-F1
#
_cell.length_a   1.000
_cell.length_b   1.000
_cell.length_c   1.000
_cell.angle_alpha   90.00
_cell.angle_beta   90.00
_cell.angle_gamma   90.00
#
_symmetry.space_group_name_H-M   'P 1'
#
loop_
_entity.id
_entity.type
_entity.pdbx_description
1 polymer ?
#
loop_
_entity_poly.entity_id
_entity_poly.type
_entity_poly.pdbx_seq_one_letter_code
_entity_poly.pdbx_strand_id
1 'polypeptide(L)'
;MSARRQLGVLLLALPMLSCTHVGQRLLTVIIEVDGAAVLEGHTAVPDFTPVDQMWPALAEAQFEPVAGAGEPSMPLTGEVTVRIQHTSTVLATATLETLTLTKDPSSNTWSLSGSQVTRIEQVATP
;
A
#
# COMPACT_ATOMS: atom_id res chain seq x y z
N MET A 1 -21.26 31.73 -65.02
CA MET A 1 -21.90 30.60 -64.33
C MET A 1 -21.29 30.52 -62.94
N SER A 2 -22.11 30.69 -61.90
CA SER A 2 -21.69 30.97 -60.54
C SER A 2 -21.95 29.78 -59.61
N ALA A 3 -21.04 29.61 -58.64
CA ALA A 3 -21.23 28.94 -57.35
C ALA A 3 -21.28 27.38 -57.38
N ARG A 4 -20.81 26.61 -56.37
CA ARG A 4 -20.45 26.84 -54.97
C ARG A 4 -19.33 25.86 -54.59
N ARG A 5 -18.28 26.31 -53.89
CA ARG A 5 -17.34 25.43 -53.18
C ARG A 5 -17.92 25.14 -51.80
N GLN A 6 -18.27 23.88 -51.54
CA GLN A 6 -18.69 23.43 -50.21
C GLN A 6 -17.44 23.31 -49.31
N LEU A 7 -17.31 24.22 -48.36
CA LEU A 7 -16.43 24.08 -47.19
C LEU A 7 -17.11 23.08 -46.24
N GLY A 8 -16.67 21.82 -46.28
CA GLY A 8 -16.98 20.84 -45.25
C GLY A 8 -16.23 21.22 -43.97
N VAL A 9 -16.95 21.73 -42.98
CA VAL A 9 -16.41 21.97 -41.63
C VAL A 9 -16.24 20.62 -40.96
N LEU A 10 -14.99 20.19 -40.79
CA LEU A 10 -14.63 19.01 -40.01
C LEU A 10 -14.70 19.38 -38.52
N LEU A 11 -15.84 19.14 -37.86
CA LEU A 11 -15.94 19.23 -36.41
C LEU A 11 -15.26 18.01 -35.78
N LEU A 12 -13.98 18.17 -35.44
CA LEU A 12 -13.27 17.27 -34.54
C LEU A 12 -13.81 17.48 -33.12
N ALA A 13 -14.77 16.64 -32.73
CA ALA A 13 -15.15 16.49 -31.33
C ALA A 13 -14.00 15.83 -30.57
N LEU A 14 -13.21 16.61 -29.82
CA LEU A 14 -12.28 16.06 -28.84
C LEU A 14 -13.11 15.45 -27.70
N PRO A 15 -12.97 14.14 -27.40
CA PRO A 15 -13.51 13.61 -26.15
C PRO A 15 -12.78 14.29 -25.01
N MET A 16 -13.53 15.05 -24.19
CA MET A 16 -13.04 15.52 -22.91
C MET A 16 -12.76 14.27 -22.05
N LEU A 17 -11.50 13.84 -22.03
CA LEU A 17 -10.99 12.91 -21.04
C LEU A 17 -11.27 13.53 -19.67
N SER A 18 -12.34 13.06 -19.04
CA SER A 18 -12.69 13.46 -17.69
C SER A 18 -11.61 12.90 -16.80
N CYS A 19 -10.63 13.73 -16.43
CA CYS A 19 -9.65 13.43 -15.40
C CYS A 19 -10.40 13.33 -14.06
N THR A 20 -11.02 12.19 -13.79
CA THR A 20 -11.49 11.85 -12.45
C THR A 20 -10.24 11.80 -11.58
N HIS A 21 -10.02 12.84 -10.79
CA HIS A 21 -8.97 12.83 -9.78
C HIS A 21 -9.40 11.79 -8.75
N VAL A 22 -8.85 10.59 -8.86
CA VAL A 22 -9.08 9.53 -7.90
C VAL A 22 -8.36 9.93 -6.62
N GLY A 23 -9.14 10.21 -5.57
CA GLY A 23 -8.60 10.46 -4.25
C GLY A 23 -7.73 9.30 -3.77
N GLN A 24 -6.77 9.62 -2.89
CA GLN A 24 -5.80 8.67 -2.37
C GLN A 24 -5.96 8.57 -0.86
N ARG A 25 -5.94 7.34 -0.37
CA ARG A 25 -5.93 6.97 1.04
C ARG A 25 -4.50 6.62 1.44
N LEU A 26 -3.98 7.31 2.45
CA LEU A 26 -2.68 6.98 3.04
C LEU A 26 -2.86 5.88 4.10
N LEU A 27 -2.32 4.70 3.84
CA LEU A 27 -2.30 3.60 4.79
C LEU A 27 -1.08 3.71 5.69
N THR A 28 -1.29 3.52 6.98
CA THR A 28 -0.23 3.23 7.96
C THR A 28 -0.24 1.73 8.22
N VAL A 29 0.91 1.10 8.10
CA VAL A 29 1.09 -0.33 8.35
C VAL A 29 1.98 -0.49 9.57
N ILE A 30 1.46 -1.11 10.61
CA ILE A 30 2.20 -1.36 11.85
C ILE A 30 2.48 -2.84 11.96
N ILE A 31 3.74 -3.19 12.23
CA ILE A 31 4.16 -4.56 12.55
C ILE A 31 4.49 -4.60 14.04
N GLU A 32 3.77 -5.45 14.76
CA GLU A 32 3.92 -5.70 16.18
C GLU A 32 4.54 -7.09 16.40
N VAL A 33 5.36 -7.24 17.44
CA VAL A 33 5.83 -8.54 17.95
C VAL A 33 5.47 -8.62 19.42
N ASP A 34 4.71 -9.67 19.79
CA ASP A 34 4.21 -9.89 21.15
C ASP A 34 3.49 -8.64 21.73
N GLY A 35 2.73 -7.95 20.85
CA GLY A 35 1.96 -6.75 21.19
C GLY A 35 2.77 -5.44 21.24
N ALA A 36 4.07 -5.45 20.98
CA ALA A 36 4.90 -4.25 20.89
C ALA A 36 5.15 -3.85 19.43
N ALA A 37 4.86 -2.61 19.06
CA ALA A 37 5.15 -2.09 17.73
C ALA A 37 6.67 -2.00 17.49
N VAL A 38 7.16 -2.68 16.46
CA VAL A 38 8.59 -2.73 16.12
C VAL A 38 8.92 -2.00 14.82
N LEU A 39 8.00 -2.03 13.86
CA LEU A 39 8.16 -1.39 12.56
C LEU A 39 6.86 -0.67 12.16
N GLU A 40 7.02 0.47 11.50
CA GLU A 40 5.93 1.23 10.89
C GLU A 40 6.29 1.57 9.45
N GLY A 41 5.31 1.47 8.54
CA GLY A 41 5.47 1.84 7.14
C GLY A 41 4.24 2.56 6.62
N HIS A 42 4.40 3.25 5.49
CA HIS A 42 3.31 3.95 4.84
C HIS A 42 3.22 3.59 3.36
N THR A 43 2.00 3.50 2.84
CA THR A 43 1.74 3.30 1.42
C THR A 43 0.43 3.98 1.03
N ALA A 44 0.26 4.36 -0.23
CA ALA A 44 -0.95 5.01 -0.71
C ALA A 44 -1.73 4.07 -1.62
N VAL A 45 -3.06 4.05 -1.46
CA VAL A 45 -3.99 3.34 -2.36
C VAL A 45 -5.11 4.29 -2.80
N PRO A 46 -5.75 4.06 -3.95
CA PRO A 46 -7.01 4.74 -4.29
C PRO A 46 -8.06 4.66 -3.16
N ASP A 47 -8.82 5.74 -2.94
CA ASP A 47 -9.81 5.80 -1.84
C ASP A 47 -10.87 4.70 -1.89
N PHE A 48 -11.18 4.19 -3.09
CA PHE A 48 -12.16 3.14 -3.31
C PHE A 48 -11.57 1.73 -3.30
N THR A 49 -10.27 1.57 -3.03
CA THR A 49 -9.63 0.26 -2.95
C THR A 49 -10.29 -0.56 -1.83
N PRO A 50 -10.87 -1.73 -2.15
CA PRO A 50 -11.40 -2.65 -1.14
C PRO A 50 -10.32 -3.13 -0.17
N VAL A 51 -10.68 -3.43 1.07
CA VAL A 51 -9.74 -3.81 2.15
C VAL A 51 -8.90 -5.04 1.78
N ASP A 52 -9.53 -6.05 1.19
CA ASP A 52 -8.87 -7.27 0.69
C ASP A 52 -7.81 -6.98 -0.39
N GLN A 53 -7.96 -5.88 -1.14
CA GLN A 53 -7.02 -5.44 -2.17
C GLN A 53 -5.94 -4.47 -1.64
N MET A 54 -5.90 -4.17 -0.34
CA MET A 54 -4.87 -3.31 0.25
C MET A 54 -3.57 -4.07 0.55
N TRP A 55 -3.63 -5.38 0.81
CA TRP A 55 -2.45 -6.19 1.13
C TRP A 55 -1.34 -6.14 0.08
N PRO A 56 -1.64 -6.23 -1.24
CA PRO A 56 -0.60 -6.11 -2.26
C PRO A 56 0.19 -4.79 -2.21
N ALA A 57 -0.41 -3.70 -1.71
CA ALA A 57 0.26 -2.40 -1.61
C ALA A 57 1.40 -2.38 -0.57
N LEU A 58 1.46 -3.36 0.34
CA LEU A 58 2.55 -3.51 1.30
C LEU A 58 3.87 -3.93 0.64
N ALA A 59 3.85 -4.50 -0.57
CA ALA A 59 5.06 -4.86 -1.30
C ALA A 59 5.89 -3.63 -1.69
N GLU A 60 5.23 -2.48 -1.84
CA GLU A 60 5.85 -1.19 -2.17
C GLU A 60 6.16 -0.36 -0.92
N ALA A 61 5.71 -0.80 0.26
CA ALA A 61 5.94 -0.07 1.51
C ALA A 61 7.37 -0.26 2.00
N GLN A 62 7.96 0.85 2.44
CA GLN A 62 9.19 0.84 3.23
C GLN A 62 8.83 0.99 4.71
N PHE A 63 9.45 0.16 5.54
CA PHE A 63 9.21 0.11 6.97
C PHE A 63 10.42 0.66 7.72
N GLU A 64 10.17 1.46 8.73
CA GLU A 64 11.18 2.02 9.62
C GLU A 64 10.96 1.52 11.06
N PRO A 65 12.01 1.36 11.86
CA PRO A 65 11.86 1.03 13.28
C PRO A 65 11.09 2.12 14.03
N VAL A 66 10.12 1.70 14.83
CA VAL A 66 9.41 2.62 15.73
C VAL A 66 10.41 3.23 16.71
N ALA A 67 10.28 4.52 16.99
CA ALA A 67 11.20 5.24 17.87
C ALA A 67 11.31 4.56 19.25
N GLY A 68 12.52 4.15 19.62
CA GLY A 68 12.81 3.46 20.88
C GLY A 68 12.69 1.94 20.85
N ALA A 69 12.20 1.33 19.76
CA ALA A 69 12.12 -0.14 19.62
C ALA A 69 13.49 -0.81 19.38
N GLY A 70 14.51 -0.04 19.00
CA GLY A 70 15.81 -0.55 18.59
C GLY A 70 15.79 -1.11 17.16
N GLU A 71 16.90 -1.73 16.74
CA GLU A 71 16.94 -2.41 15.45
C GLU A 71 16.27 -3.80 15.56
N PRO A 72 15.31 -4.13 14.70
CA PRO A 72 14.61 -5.42 14.80
C PRO A 72 15.52 -6.59 14.39
N SER A 73 15.38 -7.71 15.09
CA SER A 73 16.03 -8.97 14.73
C SER A 73 15.30 -9.64 13.57
N MET A 74 16.04 -10.18 12.58
CA MET A 74 15.43 -10.97 11.50
C MET A 74 15.80 -12.46 11.58
N PRO A 75 14.84 -13.38 11.36
CA PRO A 75 13.40 -13.11 11.18
C PRO A 75 12.76 -12.57 12.48
N LEU A 76 11.65 -11.84 12.35
CA LEU A 76 10.77 -11.57 13.50
C LEU A 76 10.15 -12.90 13.92
N THR A 77 10.17 -13.18 15.22
CA THR A 77 9.65 -14.43 15.81
C THR A 77 8.82 -14.11 17.04
N GLY A 78 7.71 -14.81 17.24
CA GLY A 78 6.76 -14.55 18.32
C GLY A 78 5.36 -14.38 17.75
N GLU A 79 4.44 -13.76 18.49
CA GLU A 79 3.16 -13.35 17.90
C GLU A 79 3.37 -12.09 17.07
N VAL A 80 3.61 -12.27 15.76
CA VAL A 80 3.80 -11.14 14.83
C VAL A 80 2.45 -10.72 14.28
N THR A 81 2.05 -9.48 14.54
CA THR A 81 0.79 -8.92 14.06
C THR A 81 1.04 -7.78 13.08
N VAL A 82 0.50 -7.89 11.86
CA VAL A 82 0.55 -6.85 10.83
C VAL A 82 -0.82 -6.18 10.76
N ARG A 83 -0.87 -4.86 10.98
CA ARG A 83 -2.10 -4.07 10.96
C ARG A 83 -2.05 -3.04 9.86
N ILE A 84 -3.10 -3.01 9.04
CA ILE A 84 -3.35 -1.91 8.08
C ILE A 84 -4.31 -0.92 8.74
N GLN A 85 -3.94 0.35 8.75
CA GLN A 85 -4.72 1.43 9.33
C GLN A 85 -4.89 2.57 8.34
N HIS A 86 -5.99 3.30 8.46
CA HIS A 86 -6.12 4.63 7.88
C HIS A 86 -6.53 5.58 9.00
N THR A 87 -5.68 6.58 9.26
CA THR A 87 -5.80 7.46 10.43
C THR A 87 -5.72 6.67 11.74
N SER A 88 -6.81 6.56 12.49
CA SER A 88 -6.92 5.77 13.74
C SER A 88 -7.74 4.49 13.58
N THR A 89 -8.29 4.25 12.40
CA THR A 89 -9.15 3.09 12.14
C THR A 89 -8.31 1.93 11.62
N VAL A 90 -8.37 0.78 12.32
CA VAL A 90 -7.85 -0.49 11.81
C VAL A 90 -8.77 -0.97 10.70
N LEU A 91 -8.19 -1.26 9.54
CA LEU A 91 -8.90 -1.72 8.36
C LEU A 91 -8.76 -3.22 8.15
N ALA A 92 -7.61 -3.79 8.53
CA ALA A 92 -7.35 -5.22 8.44
C ALA A 92 -6.19 -5.61 9.35
N THR A 93 -6.18 -6.87 9.79
CA THR A 93 -5.13 -7.43 10.65
C THR A 93 -4.78 -8.84 10.20
N ALA A 94 -3.50 -9.19 10.28
CA ALA A 94 -3.00 -10.54 10.05
C ALA A 94 -2.02 -10.92 11.16
N THR A 95 -2.18 -12.10 11.75
CA THR A 95 -1.32 -12.61 12.83
C THR A 95 -0.61 -13.88 12.37
N LEU A 96 0.70 -13.94 12.58
CA LEU A 96 1.57 -15.03 12.18
C LEU A 96 2.71 -15.23 13.18
N GLU A 97 3.29 -16.43 13.21
CA GLU A 97 4.36 -16.75 14.18
C GLU A 97 5.75 -16.21 13.80
N THR A 98 5.96 -15.94 12.51
CA THR A 98 7.26 -15.56 11.96
C THR A 98 7.12 -14.68 10.74
N LEU A 99 7.84 -13.57 10.69
CA LEU A 99 7.87 -12.66 9.54
C LEU A 99 9.30 -12.29 9.17
N THR A 100 9.63 -12.37 7.88
CA THR A 100 10.96 -11.99 7.39
C THR A 100 10.84 -10.71 6.56
N LEU A 101 11.67 -9.72 6.87
CA LEU A 101 11.86 -8.52 6.06
C LEU A 101 13.29 -8.46 5.54
N THR A 102 13.49 -7.73 4.44
CA THR A 102 14.82 -7.44 3.89
C THR A 102 15.23 -6.03 4.28
N LYS A 103 16.37 -5.89 4.97
CA LYS A 103 16.96 -4.57 5.23
C LYS A 103 17.59 -4.01 3.96
N ASP A 104 17.33 -2.75 3.65
CA ASP A 104 18.13 -2.03 2.65
C ASP A 104 19.51 -1.71 3.28
N PRO A 105 20.63 -2.16 2.68
CA PRO A 105 21.97 -1.93 3.24
C PRO A 105 22.40 -0.45 3.23
N SER A 106 21.73 0.40 2.45
CA SER A 106 22.04 1.82 2.31
C SER A 106 21.21 2.73 3.21
N SER A 107 20.18 2.19 3.86
CA SER A 107 19.27 2.93 4.72
C SER A 107 18.91 2.12 5.98
N ASN A 108 18.04 2.67 6.84
CA ASN A 108 17.49 1.92 7.98
C ASN A 108 16.06 1.42 7.69
N THR A 109 15.75 1.22 6.41
CA THR A 109 14.44 0.77 5.96
C THR A 109 14.42 -0.73 5.71
N TRP A 110 13.23 -1.30 5.85
CA TRP A 110 12.95 -2.71 5.66
C TRP A 110 11.82 -2.87 4.64
N SER A 111 11.83 -3.96 3.89
CA SER A 111 10.78 -4.26 2.91
C SER A 111 10.32 -5.70 3.00
N LEU A 112 9.05 -5.91 2.65
CA LEU A 112 8.46 -7.23 2.49
C LEU A 112 8.67 -7.72 1.06
N SER A 113 9.07 -8.99 0.91
CA SER A 113 9.01 -9.62 -0.41
C SER A 113 7.54 -9.91 -0.78
N GLY A 114 7.24 -9.97 -2.08
CA GLY A 114 5.90 -10.34 -2.55
C GLY A 114 5.40 -11.67 -1.98
N SER A 115 6.30 -12.64 -1.77
CA SER A 115 5.97 -13.92 -1.12
C SER A 115 5.54 -13.79 0.35
N GLN A 116 6.13 -12.85 1.10
CA GLN A 116 5.71 -12.57 2.48
C GLN A 116 4.36 -11.85 2.49
N VAL A 117 4.14 -10.92 1.57
CA VAL A 117 2.83 -10.24 1.41
C VAL A 117 1.72 -11.26 1.13
N THR A 118 1.93 -12.19 0.19
CA THR A 118 0.95 -13.24 -0.10
C THR A 118 0.68 -14.13 1.12
N ARG A 119 1.70 -14.44 1.93
CA ARG A 119 1.52 -15.23 3.16
C ARG A 119 0.70 -14.48 4.22
N ILE A 120 0.92 -13.17 4.36
CA ILE A 120 0.16 -12.31 5.27
C ILE A 120 -1.32 -12.27 4.83
N GLU A 121 -1.56 -12.07 3.53
CA GLU A 121 -2.90 -12.01 2.94
C GLU A 121 -3.73 -13.27 3.21
N GLN A 122 -3.09 -14.46 3.15
CA GLN A 122 -3.77 -15.75 3.38
C GLN A 122 -4.34 -15.94 4.79
N VAL A 123 -3.83 -15.19 5.77
CA VAL A 123 -4.27 -15.27 7.18
C VAL A 123 -4.94 -13.97 7.64
N ALA A 124 -5.15 -13.03 6.72
CA ALA A 124 -5.71 -11.74 7.03
C ALA A 124 -7.19 -11.82 7.41
N THR A 125 -7.57 -10.98 8.35
CA THR A 125 -8.94 -10.74 8.79
C THR A 125 -9.29 -9.26 8.57
N PRO A 126 -10.51 -8.95 8.11
CA PRO A 126 -10.99 -7.57 8.00
C PRO A 126 -11.17 -6.92 9.38
#